data_AF-A0A8J4SHT3-F1
#
_entry.id   AF-A0A8J4SHT3-F1
#
_cell.length_a   1.000
_cell.length_b   1.000
_cell.length_c   1.000
_cell.angle_alpha   90.00
_cell.angle_beta   90.00
_cell.angle_gamma   90.00
#
_symmetry.space_group_name_H-M   'P 1'
#
loop_
_entity.id
_entity.type
_entity.pdbx_description
1 polymer ?
#
loop_
_entity_poly.entity_id
_entity_poly.type
_entity_poly.pdbx_seq_one_letter_code
_entity_poly.pdbx_strand_id
1 'polypeptide(L)'
;MSCIFPVAIFGTLALSSVIQIPFLYRYDAILLILLAVQYLMYGSGLETRDEIKVICIFHVIGLVLEMYKVWMGSWSYPEPGYTKLFGVPLYSGFMYASVASFMCQIWRRLRMDMTGWPGFASSVLLGGAIYINFFTHHFIPDFRWWLTALVFIVFRKTWILYRVRLTTYRMPLTLAFIIVGFFIWTAENIATAGNILTNTTPGSWLVLARSVRGSFWLSLVSSLLPSLNMSKPIENRFYTFASSER
;
A
#
# COMPACT_ATOMS: atom_id res chain seq x y z
N MET A 1 0.74 -5.22 -16.63
CA MET A 1 1.69 -4.09 -16.47
C MET A 1 1.64 -3.47 -15.07
N SER A 2 0.47 -3.07 -14.54
CA SER A 2 0.41 -2.39 -13.23
C SER A 2 0.98 -3.20 -12.05
N CYS A 3 0.95 -4.53 -12.13
CA CYS A 3 1.46 -5.40 -11.06
C CYS A 3 2.97 -5.69 -11.13
N ILE A 4 3.72 -5.12 -12.09
CA ILE A 4 5.15 -5.45 -12.27
C ILE A 4 5.93 -5.23 -10.98
N PHE A 5 5.74 -4.09 -10.31
CA PHE A 5 6.53 -3.78 -9.12
C PHE A 5 6.18 -4.66 -7.91
N PRO A 6 4.90 -4.84 -7.53
CA PRO A 6 4.54 -5.81 -6.49
C PRO A 6 5.01 -7.23 -6.79
N VAL A 7 4.86 -7.71 -8.03
CA VAL A 7 5.33 -9.04 -8.44
C VAL A 7 6.85 -9.15 -8.29
N ALA A 8 7.59 -8.10 -8.66
CA ALA A 8 9.03 -8.08 -8.46
C ALA A 8 9.39 -8.16 -6.97
N ILE A 9 8.69 -7.44 -6.08
CA ILE A 9 8.93 -7.52 -4.63
C ILE A 9 8.72 -8.93 -4.09
N PHE A 10 7.56 -9.53 -4.34
CA PHE A 10 7.28 -10.89 -3.84
C PHE A 10 8.19 -11.93 -4.49
N GLY A 11 8.49 -11.78 -5.78
CA GLY A 11 9.43 -12.63 -6.49
C GLY A 11 10.84 -12.54 -5.92
N THR A 12 11.36 -11.34 -5.66
CA THR A 12 12.67 -11.13 -5.05
C THR A 12 12.70 -11.67 -3.62
N LEU A 13 11.66 -11.46 -2.82
CA LEU A 13 11.56 -12.03 -1.47
C LEU A 13 11.63 -13.56 -1.50
N ALA A 14 10.85 -14.20 -2.36
CA ALA A 14 10.82 -15.65 -2.51
C ALA A 14 12.13 -16.22 -3.10
N LEU A 15 12.75 -15.55 -4.06
CA LEU A 15 14.02 -15.98 -4.62
C LEU A 15 15.16 -15.81 -3.62
N SER A 16 15.16 -14.72 -2.85
CA SER A 16 16.18 -14.43 -1.85
C SER A 16 16.18 -15.40 -0.66
N SER A 17 15.09 -16.15 -0.43
CA SER A 17 15.07 -17.19 0.62
C SER A 17 15.74 -18.49 0.16
N VAL A 18 15.94 -18.67 -1.14
CA VAL A 18 16.57 -19.87 -1.72
C VAL A 18 17.96 -19.58 -2.26
N ILE A 19 18.17 -18.38 -2.79
CA ILE A 19 19.43 -17.95 -3.42
C ILE A 19 20.17 -17.00 -2.48
N GLN A 20 21.37 -17.41 -2.07
CA GLN A 20 22.28 -16.56 -1.32
C GLN A 20 23.27 -15.89 -2.28
N ILE A 21 23.40 -14.57 -2.17
CA ILE A 21 24.38 -13.81 -2.95
C ILE A 21 25.65 -13.70 -2.10
N PRO A 22 26.81 -14.18 -2.59
CA PRO A 22 28.03 -14.09 -1.83
C PRO A 22 28.41 -12.62 -1.60
N PHE A 23 28.93 -12.32 -0.40
CA PHE A 23 29.41 -10.99 0.02
C PHE A 23 28.35 -9.88 0.18
N LEU A 24 27.06 -10.17 -0.02
CA LEU A 24 25.96 -9.23 0.22
C LEU A 24 24.94 -9.82 1.18
N TYR A 25 24.53 -9.05 2.18
CA TYR A 25 23.42 -9.45 3.02
C TYR A 25 22.11 -9.46 2.23
N ARG A 26 21.20 -10.37 2.60
CA ARG A 26 19.94 -10.58 1.88
C ARG A 26 19.13 -9.28 1.73
N TYR A 27 19.03 -8.48 2.80
CA TYR A 27 18.27 -7.23 2.78
C TYR A 27 18.85 -6.19 1.82
N ASP A 28 20.18 -6.09 1.72
CA ASP A 28 20.84 -5.17 0.80
C ASP A 28 20.69 -5.64 -0.65
N ALA A 29 20.78 -6.94 -0.90
CA ALA A 29 20.53 -7.51 -2.21
C ALA A 29 19.08 -7.25 -2.70
N ILE A 30 18.09 -7.44 -1.82
CA ILE A 30 16.69 -7.11 -2.13
C ILE A 30 16.59 -5.63 -2.47
N LEU A 31 17.16 -4.74 -1.66
CA LEU A 31 17.13 -3.29 -1.92
C LEU A 31 17.69 -2.95 -3.31
N LEU A 32 18.86 -3.49 -3.67
CA LEU A 32 19.48 -3.23 -4.97
C LEU A 32 18.61 -3.69 -6.14
N ILE A 33 17.99 -4.87 -6.02
CA ILE A 33 17.07 -5.38 -7.04
C ILE A 33 15.84 -4.47 -7.17
N LEU A 34 15.25 -4.04 -6.05
CA LEU A 34 14.08 -3.15 -6.08
C LEU A 34 14.40 -1.78 -6.66
N LEU A 35 15.58 -1.23 -6.36
CA LEU A 35 16.08 0.00 -6.99
C LEU A 35 16.26 -0.18 -8.49
N ALA A 36 16.81 -1.31 -8.93
CA ALA A 36 16.99 -1.59 -10.36
C ALA A 36 15.63 -1.70 -11.07
N VAL A 37 14.66 -2.41 -10.49
CA VAL A 37 13.31 -2.53 -11.05
C VAL A 37 12.63 -1.16 -11.11
N GLN A 38 12.71 -0.38 -10.03
CA GLN A 38 12.17 0.97 -9.95
C GLN A 38 12.77 1.88 -11.04
N TYR A 39 14.08 1.81 -11.24
CA TYR A 39 14.79 2.54 -12.27
C TYR A 39 14.35 2.11 -13.69
N LEU A 40 14.22 0.80 -13.93
CA LEU A 40 13.78 0.27 -15.23
C LEU A 40 12.33 0.65 -15.55
N MET A 41 11.44 0.67 -14.55
CA MET A 41 10.05 1.10 -14.75
C MET A 41 9.95 2.57 -15.09
N TYR A 42 10.76 3.42 -14.46
CA TYR A 42 10.86 4.82 -14.82
C TYR A 42 11.51 5.02 -16.20
N GLY A 43 12.65 4.36 -16.47
CA GLY A 43 13.40 4.49 -17.71
C GLY A 43 12.67 3.97 -18.95
N SER A 44 11.81 2.95 -18.79
CA SER A 44 10.93 2.43 -19.85
C SER A 44 9.66 3.27 -20.07
N GLY A 45 9.46 4.34 -19.29
CA GLY A 45 8.25 5.18 -19.36
C GLY A 45 6.99 4.49 -18.83
N LEU A 46 7.12 3.35 -18.15
CA LEU A 46 6.00 2.72 -17.45
C LEU A 46 5.52 3.59 -16.29
N GLU A 47 6.42 4.36 -15.68
CA GLU A 47 6.13 5.33 -14.62
C GLU A 47 6.57 6.74 -14.99
N THR A 48 5.78 7.73 -14.56
CA THR A 48 6.04 9.16 -14.79
C THR A 48 6.77 9.80 -13.60
N ARG A 49 7.36 10.97 -13.80
CA ARG A 49 8.05 11.71 -12.71
C ARG A 49 7.15 12.00 -11.51
N ASP A 50 5.88 12.31 -11.75
CA ASP A 50 4.95 12.58 -10.65
C ASP A 50 4.57 11.31 -9.90
N GLU A 51 4.47 10.16 -10.60
CA GLU A 51 4.29 8.85 -9.97
C GLU A 51 5.51 8.50 -9.09
N ILE A 52 6.74 8.77 -9.54
CA ILE A 52 7.96 8.56 -8.74
C ILE A 52 7.97 9.39 -7.47
N LYS A 53 7.55 10.67 -7.51
CA LYS A 53 7.44 11.50 -6.30
C LYS A 53 6.49 10.87 -5.28
N VAL A 54 5.34 10.38 -5.74
CA VAL A 54 4.36 9.70 -4.88
C VAL A 54 4.97 8.42 -4.29
N ILE A 55 5.64 7.61 -5.11
CA ILE A 55 6.34 6.39 -4.67
C ILE A 55 7.39 6.72 -3.60
N CYS A 56 8.19 7.77 -3.76
CA CYS A 56 9.16 8.21 -2.75
C CYS A 56 8.50 8.60 -1.43
N ILE A 57 7.38 9.34 -1.48
CA ILE A 57 6.62 9.71 -0.27
C ILE A 57 6.14 8.46 0.45
N PHE A 58 5.53 7.51 -0.25
CA PHE A 58 5.08 6.26 0.35
C PHE A 58 6.23 5.39 0.87
N HIS A 59 7.40 5.44 0.23
CA HIS A 59 8.59 4.75 0.72
C HIS A 59 9.00 5.29 2.09
N VAL A 60 9.08 6.62 2.24
CA VAL A 60 9.42 7.27 3.52
C VAL A 60 8.37 6.99 4.59
N ILE A 61 7.09 7.17 4.25
CA ILE A 61 5.97 6.88 5.16
C ILE A 61 6.00 5.41 5.61
N GLY A 62 6.25 4.48 4.68
CA GLY A 62 6.38 3.06 4.95
C GLY A 62 7.54 2.75 5.90
N LEU A 63 8.70 3.36 5.69
CA LEU A 63 9.84 3.20 6.59
C LEU A 63 9.55 3.72 8.00
N VAL A 64 8.89 4.88 8.13
CA VAL A 64 8.50 5.43 9.44
C VAL A 64 7.54 4.48 10.17
N LEU A 65 6.58 3.89 9.44
CA LEU A 65 5.66 2.89 10.00
C LEU A 65 6.40 1.64 10.48
N GLU A 66 7.36 1.13 9.71
CA GLU A 66 8.18 -0.01 10.09
C GLU A 66 9.06 0.30 11.31
N MET A 67 9.69 1.48 11.35
CA MET A 67 10.51 1.89 12.49
C MET A 67 9.67 1.98 13.77
N TYR A 68 8.47 2.53 13.68
CA TYR A 68 7.53 2.56 14.80
C TYR A 68 7.15 1.16 15.28
N LYS A 69 6.84 0.23 14.36
CA LYS A 69 6.49 -1.16 14.71
C LYS A 69 7.64 -1.90 15.40
N VAL A 70 8.88 -1.70 14.91
CA VAL A 70 10.09 -2.26 15.52
C VAL A 70 10.32 -1.67 16.90
N TRP A 71 10.15 -0.36 17.07
CA TRP A 71 10.29 0.30 18.36
C TRP A 71 9.28 -0.19 19.40
N MET A 72 8.04 -0.46 18.97
CA MET A 72 6.99 -1.06 19.82
C MET A 72 7.13 -2.57 20.05
N GLY A 73 8.15 -3.22 19.47
CA GLY A 73 8.38 -4.67 19.63
C GLY A 73 7.36 -5.57 18.92
N SER A 74 6.52 -5.02 18.06
CA SER A 74 5.49 -5.76 17.30
C SER A 74 6.03 -6.46 16.06
N TRP A 75 7.22 -6.08 15.61
CA TRP A 75 7.89 -6.64 14.44
C TRP A 75 9.41 -6.56 14.63
N SER A 76 10.15 -7.42 13.94
CA SER A 76 11.62 -7.37 13.93
C SER A 76 12.17 -7.85 12.60
N TYR A 77 13.32 -7.30 12.20
CA TYR A 77 14.10 -7.75 11.05
C TYR A 77 15.39 -8.41 11.54
N PRO A 78 15.42 -9.74 11.73
CA PRO A 78 16.51 -10.42 12.44
C PRO A 78 17.81 -10.53 11.64
N GLU A 79 17.74 -10.55 10.31
CA GLU A 79 18.94 -10.78 9.48
C GLU A 79 19.81 -9.53 9.38
N PRO A 80 21.14 -9.65 9.26
CA PRO A 80 22.01 -8.49 9.07
C PRO A 80 21.72 -7.72 7.76
N GLY A 81 22.12 -6.46 7.72
CA GLY A 81 22.05 -5.61 6.53
C GLY A 81 22.75 -4.28 6.77
N TYR A 82 23.54 -3.82 5.80
CA TYR A 82 24.26 -2.54 5.88
C TYR A 82 23.29 -1.35 5.83
N THR A 83 22.24 -1.47 5.02
CA THR A 83 21.22 -0.43 4.83
C THR A 83 20.06 -0.53 5.81
N LYS A 84 20.36 -0.80 7.08
CA LYS A 84 19.38 -0.74 8.17
C LYS A 84 19.42 0.61 8.88
N LEU A 85 18.25 1.22 9.05
CA LEU A 85 18.05 2.41 9.87
C LEU A 85 17.16 2.05 11.05
N PHE A 86 17.63 2.27 12.28
CA PHE A 86 16.90 1.96 13.51
C PHE A 86 16.32 0.53 13.55
N GLY A 87 17.07 -0.45 13.04
CA GLY A 87 16.66 -1.86 12.98
C GLY A 87 15.80 -2.23 11.77
N VAL A 88 15.44 -1.27 10.92
CA VAL A 88 14.58 -1.47 9.74
C VAL A 88 15.40 -1.39 8.44
N PRO A 89 15.35 -2.41 7.58
CA PRO A 89 16.04 -2.37 6.29
C PRO A 89 15.32 -1.43 5.31
N LEU A 90 16.07 -0.67 4.52
CA LEU A 90 15.50 0.29 3.57
C LEU A 90 14.55 -0.34 2.54
N TYR A 91 14.74 -1.62 2.18
CA TYR A 91 13.85 -2.27 1.21
C TYR A 91 12.39 -2.35 1.71
N SER A 92 12.16 -2.36 3.03
CA SER A 92 10.82 -2.48 3.61
C SER A 92 9.89 -1.34 3.17
N GLY A 93 10.41 -0.12 3.01
CA GLY A 93 9.67 1.02 2.46
C GLY A 93 9.14 0.75 1.06
N PHE A 94 9.84 -0.02 0.23
CA PHE A 94 9.38 -0.37 -1.11
C PHE A 94 8.14 -1.27 -1.10
N MET A 95 7.89 -2.03 -0.03
CA MET A 95 6.64 -2.79 0.11
C MET A 95 5.43 -1.84 0.07
N TYR A 96 5.50 -0.71 0.77
CA TYR A 96 4.47 0.35 0.75
C TYR A 96 4.47 1.11 -0.57
N ALA A 97 5.65 1.47 -1.09
CA ALA A 97 5.79 2.18 -2.35
C ALA A 97 5.22 1.40 -3.55
N SER A 98 5.22 0.06 -3.49
CA SER A 98 4.64 -0.78 -4.54
C SER A 98 3.12 -0.66 -4.66
N VAL A 99 2.42 -0.46 -3.53
CA VAL A 99 0.98 -0.20 -3.52
C VAL A 99 0.71 1.15 -4.21
N ALA A 100 1.53 2.15 -3.92
CA ALA A 100 1.47 3.45 -4.57
C ALA A 100 1.67 3.36 -6.09
N SER A 101 2.73 2.69 -6.53
CA SER A 101 3.03 2.44 -7.94
C SER A 101 1.85 1.75 -8.64
N PHE A 102 1.32 0.69 -8.04
CA PHE A 102 0.18 -0.06 -8.56
C PHE A 102 -1.07 0.82 -8.69
N MET A 103 -1.40 1.61 -7.66
CA MET A 103 -2.53 2.54 -7.67
C MET A 103 -2.37 3.61 -8.75
N CYS A 104 -1.21 4.26 -8.82
CA CYS A 104 -0.90 5.26 -9.85
C CYS A 104 -1.11 4.71 -11.26
N GLN A 105 -0.55 3.53 -11.51
CA GLN A 105 -0.61 2.90 -12.83
C GLN A 105 -2.03 2.47 -13.19
N ILE A 106 -2.79 1.89 -12.26
CA ILE A 106 -4.19 1.53 -12.53
C ILE A 106 -5.01 2.77 -12.82
N TRP A 107 -4.85 3.82 -12.01
CA TRP A 107 -5.61 5.05 -12.17
C TRP A 107 -5.40 5.68 -13.55
N ARG A 108 -4.12 5.80 -13.95
CA ARG A 108 -3.76 6.35 -15.26
C ARG A 108 -4.20 5.44 -16.41
N ARG A 109 -3.98 4.13 -16.31
CA ARG A 109 -4.28 3.18 -17.41
C ARG A 109 -5.77 2.98 -17.64
N LEU A 110 -6.56 2.97 -16.57
CA LEU A 110 -8.02 2.83 -16.65
C LEU A 110 -8.75 4.17 -16.73
N ARG A 111 -8.01 5.29 -16.80
CA ARG A 111 -8.55 6.67 -16.82
C ARG A 111 -9.62 6.85 -15.76
N MET A 112 -9.24 6.49 -14.53
CA MET A 112 -10.17 6.52 -13.40
C MET A 112 -10.54 7.95 -13.07
N ASP A 113 -11.81 8.13 -12.73
CA ASP A 113 -12.36 9.38 -12.22
C ASP A 113 -13.23 9.08 -11.01
N MET A 114 -13.39 10.07 -10.13
CA MET A 114 -14.18 9.96 -8.92
C MET A 114 -15.24 11.05 -8.85
N THR A 115 -16.46 10.63 -8.53
CA THR A 115 -17.59 11.55 -8.32
C THR A 115 -18.12 11.40 -6.90
N GLY A 116 -18.69 12.47 -6.35
CA GLY A 116 -19.24 12.44 -4.99
C GLY A 116 -18.18 12.35 -3.88
N TRP A 117 -17.03 12.99 -4.08
CA TRP A 117 -15.98 13.06 -3.07
C TRP A 117 -16.42 13.93 -1.86
N PRO A 118 -16.28 13.48 -0.60
CA PRO A 118 -16.89 14.10 0.59
C PRO A 118 -16.20 15.39 1.09
N GLY A 119 -15.51 16.10 0.20
CA GLY A 119 -14.73 17.30 0.51
C GLY A 119 -13.32 16.98 1.03
N PHE A 120 -12.36 17.85 0.70
CA PHE A 120 -10.94 17.65 1.03
C PHE A 120 -10.70 17.55 2.54
N ALA A 121 -11.30 18.46 3.33
CA ALA A 121 -11.15 18.49 4.78
C ALA A 121 -11.63 17.19 5.43
N SER A 122 -12.82 16.70 5.06
CA SER A 122 -13.39 15.45 5.61
C SER A 122 -12.45 14.26 5.36
N SER A 123 -11.92 14.14 4.14
CA SER A 123 -11.02 13.04 3.77
C SER A 123 -9.67 13.12 4.48
N VAL A 124 -9.09 14.33 4.59
CA VAL A 124 -7.82 14.54 5.29
C VAL A 124 -7.97 14.30 6.79
N LEU A 125 -9.02 14.82 7.42
CA LEU A 125 -9.28 14.64 8.85
C LEU A 125 -9.54 13.16 9.18
N LEU A 126 -10.35 12.48 8.37
CA LEU A 126 -10.61 11.06 8.56
C LEU A 126 -9.35 10.20 8.39
N GLY A 127 -8.57 10.47 7.34
CA GLY A 127 -7.29 9.79 7.14
C GLY A 127 -6.29 10.05 8.27
N GLY A 128 -6.17 11.31 8.69
CA GLY A 128 -5.34 11.72 9.81
C GLY A 128 -5.75 11.05 11.13
N ALA A 129 -7.05 10.97 11.42
CA ALA A 129 -7.58 10.30 12.60
C ALA A 129 -7.23 8.81 12.62
N ILE A 130 -7.27 8.15 11.46
CA ILE A 130 -6.91 6.73 11.37
C ILE A 130 -5.40 6.54 11.54
N TYR A 131 -4.60 7.43 10.96
CA TYR A 131 -3.15 7.39 11.14
C TYR A 131 -2.78 7.62 12.61
N ILE A 132 -3.33 8.65 13.25
CA ILE A 132 -3.14 8.93 14.68
C ILE A 132 -3.55 7.72 15.50
N ASN A 133 -4.74 7.15 15.26
CA ASN A 133 -5.19 5.96 15.99
C ASN A 133 -4.22 4.78 15.82
N PHE A 134 -3.63 4.57 14.63
CA PHE A 134 -2.60 3.55 14.45
C PHE A 134 -1.40 3.73 15.38
N PHE A 135 -0.90 4.96 15.55
CA PHE A 135 0.21 5.22 16.47
C PHE A 135 -0.25 5.21 17.94
N THR A 136 -1.46 5.67 18.25
CA THR A 136 -1.88 5.85 19.65
C THR A 136 -2.62 4.65 20.24
N HIS A 137 -3.04 3.64 19.46
CA HIS A 137 -3.81 2.52 20.00
C HIS A 137 -3.07 1.67 21.05
N HIS A 138 -1.75 1.81 21.16
CA HIS A 138 -0.97 1.19 22.23
C HIS A 138 -1.23 1.86 23.59
N PHE A 139 -1.68 3.11 23.59
CA PHE A 139 -1.89 3.94 24.77
C PHE A 139 -3.37 4.28 25.03
N ILE A 140 -4.19 4.25 23.98
CA ILE A 140 -5.61 4.67 23.98
C ILE A 140 -6.48 3.49 23.51
N PRO A 141 -7.75 3.36 23.95
CA PRO A 141 -8.68 2.38 23.41
C PRO A 141 -8.70 2.31 21.87
N ASP A 142 -8.88 1.09 21.35
CA ASP A 142 -8.90 0.83 19.91
C ASP A 142 -10.22 1.33 19.28
N PHE A 143 -10.12 2.39 18.46
CA PHE A 143 -11.25 3.01 17.76
C PHE A 143 -11.39 2.54 16.31
N ARG A 144 -10.64 1.51 15.87
CA ARG A 144 -10.64 1.06 14.47
C ARG A 144 -12.05 0.77 13.95
N TRP A 145 -12.90 0.12 14.71
CA TRP A 145 -14.27 -0.21 14.27
C TRP A 145 -15.13 1.04 14.02
N TRP A 146 -15.00 2.05 14.88
CA TRP A 146 -15.69 3.34 14.72
C TRP A 146 -15.18 4.10 13.51
N LEU A 147 -13.86 4.13 13.32
CA LEU A 147 -13.23 4.80 12.18
C LEU A 147 -13.56 4.10 10.86
N THR A 148 -13.60 2.76 10.84
CA THR A 148 -14.05 1.97 9.69
C THR A 148 -15.50 2.30 9.33
N ALA A 149 -16.40 2.31 10.32
CA ALA A 149 -17.79 2.70 10.08
C ALA A 149 -17.89 4.13 9.51
N LEU A 150 -17.07 5.05 10.04
CA LEU A 150 -17.00 6.42 9.56
C LEU A 150 -16.51 6.53 8.11
N VAL A 151 -15.53 5.70 7.69
CA VAL A 151 -15.12 5.59 6.28
C VAL A 151 -16.29 5.19 5.39
N PHE A 152 -17.07 4.18 5.77
CA PHE A 152 -18.24 3.77 5.01
C PHE A 152 -19.30 4.86 4.93
N ILE A 153 -19.52 5.61 6.01
CA ILE A 153 -20.49 6.71 6.05
C ILE A 153 -20.04 7.88 5.18
N VAL A 154 -18.79 8.31 5.31
CA VAL A 154 -18.22 9.46 4.61
C VAL A 154 -18.12 9.21 3.10
N PHE A 155 -17.68 8.01 2.70
CA PHE A 155 -17.49 7.67 1.29
C PHE A 155 -18.68 6.93 0.65
N ARG A 156 -19.85 6.82 1.31
CA ARG A 156 -21.04 6.12 0.76
C ARG A 156 -21.54 6.70 -0.56
N LYS A 157 -21.30 8.00 -0.81
CA LYS A 157 -21.73 8.71 -2.02
C LYS A 157 -20.65 8.74 -3.10
N THR A 158 -19.47 8.18 -2.83
CA THR A 158 -18.33 8.27 -3.74
C THR A 158 -18.33 7.11 -4.73
N TRP A 159 -18.25 7.43 -6.01
CA TRP A 159 -18.25 6.46 -7.11
C TRP A 159 -16.97 6.60 -7.93
N ILE A 160 -16.35 5.45 -8.22
CA ILE A 160 -15.24 5.35 -9.15
C ILE A 160 -15.81 5.04 -10.53
N LEU A 161 -15.47 5.86 -11.51
CA LEU A 161 -15.70 5.60 -12.92
C LEU A 161 -14.38 5.15 -13.53
N TYR A 162 -14.41 4.07 -14.30
CA TYR A 162 -13.21 3.55 -14.96
C TYR A 162 -13.54 3.07 -16.36
N ARG A 163 -12.61 3.27 -17.30
CA ARG A 163 -12.78 2.91 -18.70
C ARG A 163 -11.96 1.68 -19.04
N VAL A 164 -12.63 0.65 -19.56
CA VAL A 164 -11.99 -0.54 -20.12
C VAL A 164 -12.20 -0.53 -21.62
N ARG A 165 -11.12 -0.30 -22.39
CA ARG A 165 -11.18 -0.09 -23.85
C ARG A 165 -12.12 1.08 -24.21
N LEU A 166 -13.33 0.76 -24.66
CA LEU A 166 -14.34 1.73 -25.11
C LEU A 166 -15.52 1.87 -24.14
N THR A 167 -15.68 0.94 -23.19
CA THR A 167 -16.81 0.92 -22.26
C THR A 167 -16.42 1.54 -20.93
N THR A 168 -17.33 2.36 -20.38
CA THR A 168 -17.15 3.00 -19.07
C THR A 168 -17.99 2.25 -18.05
N TYR A 169 -17.34 1.82 -16.97
CA TYR A 169 -17.97 1.14 -15.85
C TYR A 169 -17.93 2.05 -14.62
N ARG A 170 -18.80 1.76 -13.65
CA ARG A 170 -18.85 2.46 -12.38
C ARG A 170 -18.92 1.47 -11.22
N MET A 171 -18.22 1.76 -10.14
CA MET A 171 -18.32 1.01 -8.90
C MET A 171 -18.32 1.97 -7.70
N PRO A 172 -19.09 1.71 -6.64
CA PRO A 172 -19.04 2.52 -5.44
C PRO A 172 -17.69 2.29 -4.73
N LEU A 173 -17.08 3.35 -4.21
CA LEU A 173 -15.77 3.29 -3.54
C LEU A 173 -15.79 2.36 -2.33
N THR A 174 -16.90 2.33 -1.59
CA THR A 174 -17.11 1.42 -0.46
C THR A 174 -17.02 -0.04 -0.85
N LEU A 175 -17.48 -0.43 -2.05
CA LEU A 175 -17.35 -1.80 -2.54
C LEU A 175 -15.88 -2.13 -2.85
N ALA A 176 -15.13 -1.17 -3.41
CA ALA A 176 -13.69 -1.34 -3.63
C ALA A 176 -12.95 -1.63 -2.31
N PHE A 177 -13.31 -0.93 -1.24
CA PHE A 177 -12.76 -1.18 0.09
C PHE A 177 -13.09 -2.58 0.60
N ILE A 178 -14.34 -3.03 0.46
CA ILE A 178 -14.73 -4.39 0.86
C ILE A 178 -13.91 -5.43 0.10
N ILE A 179 -13.75 -5.27 -1.21
CA ILE A 179 -12.99 -6.19 -2.05
C ILE A 179 -11.52 -6.23 -1.66
N VAL A 180 -10.88 -5.06 -1.50
CA VAL A 180 -9.47 -4.97 -1.09
C VAL A 180 -9.27 -5.59 0.29
N GLY A 181 -10.14 -5.27 1.25
CA GLY A 181 -10.10 -5.85 2.59
C GLY A 181 -10.24 -7.37 2.57
N PHE A 182 -11.15 -7.90 1.75
CA PHE A 182 -11.33 -9.34 1.56
C PHE A 182 -10.06 -10.02 1.05
N PHE A 183 -9.42 -9.49 0.00
CA PHE A 183 -8.19 -10.08 -0.56
C PHE A 183 -7.00 -9.99 0.39
N ILE A 184 -6.87 -8.89 1.14
CA ILE A 184 -5.82 -8.76 2.16
C ILE A 184 -6.03 -9.79 3.26
N TRP A 185 -7.26 -9.93 3.74
CA TRP A 185 -7.62 -10.97 4.71
C TRP A 185 -7.30 -12.36 4.18
N THR A 186 -7.67 -12.68 2.94
CA THR A 186 -7.34 -13.98 2.33
C THR A 186 -5.82 -14.19 2.24
N ALA A 187 -5.07 -13.19 1.79
CA ALA A 187 -3.61 -13.28 1.68
C ALA A 187 -2.95 -13.53 3.05
N GLU A 188 -3.41 -12.85 4.09
CA GLU A 188 -2.93 -13.04 5.47
C GLU A 188 -3.22 -14.47 5.97
N ASN A 189 -4.41 -15.00 5.72
CA ASN A 189 -4.77 -16.36 6.13
C ASN A 189 -3.94 -17.42 5.40
N ILE A 190 -3.69 -17.23 4.10
CA ILE A 190 -2.82 -18.13 3.31
C ILE A 190 -1.39 -18.07 3.84
N ALA A 191 -0.84 -16.87 4.10
CA ALA A 191 0.51 -16.71 4.63
C ALA A 191 0.64 -17.34 6.03
N THR A 192 -0.38 -17.19 6.87
CA THR A 192 -0.42 -17.80 8.20
C THR A 192 -0.48 -19.32 8.11
N ALA A 193 -1.34 -19.87 7.25
CA ALA A 193 -1.42 -21.31 7.01
C ALA A 193 -0.09 -21.89 6.49
N GLY A 194 0.59 -21.18 5.59
CA GLY A 194 1.92 -21.57 5.11
C GLY A 194 2.98 -21.58 6.23
N ASN A 195 3.00 -20.56 7.08
CA ASN A 195 3.92 -20.51 8.24
C ASN A 195 3.65 -21.60 9.27
N ILE A 196 2.38 -21.96 9.46
CA ILE A 196 1.98 -23.05 10.36
C ILE A 196 2.51 -24.40 9.84
N LEU A 197 2.40 -24.64 8.53
CA LEU A 197 2.89 -25.88 7.91
C LEU A 197 4.41 -26.02 7.97
N THR A 198 5.15 -24.91 7.97
CA THR A 198 6.61 -24.90 8.05
C THR A 198 7.16 -24.88 9.47
N ASN A 199 6.40 -24.39 10.46
CA ASN A 199 6.82 -24.29 11.86
C ASN A 199 6.06 -25.29 12.76
N THR A 200 6.55 -26.54 12.82
CA THR A 200 5.99 -27.67 13.59
C THR A 200 6.32 -27.64 15.10
N THR A 201 6.33 -26.48 15.75
CA THR A 201 6.54 -26.39 17.21
C THR A 201 5.23 -26.51 18.00
N PRO A 202 5.17 -27.28 19.12
CA PRO A 202 3.97 -27.40 19.93
C PRO A 202 3.67 -26.06 20.64
N GLY A 203 2.52 -25.43 20.34
CA GLY A 203 2.05 -24.19 20.99
C GLY A 203 1.97 -22.94 20.09
N SER A 204 2.52 -22.98 18.87
CA SER A 204 2.49 -21.87 17.89
C SER A 204 1.08 -21.55 17.35
N TRP A 205 0.19 -22.54 17.36
CA TRP A 205 -1.18 -22.47 16.84
C TRP A 205 -2.06 -21.40 17.50
N LEU A 206 -1.91 -21.18 18.82
CA LEU A 206 -2.75 -20.24 19.58
C LEU A 206 -2.30 -18.78 19.44
N VAL A 207 -1.00 -18.56 19.24
CA VAL A 207 -0.39 -17.23 19.05
C VAL A 207 -0.64 -16.72 17.63
N LEU A 208 -0.52 -17.59 16.63
CA LEU A 208 -0.79 -17.25 15.23
C LEU A 208 -2.27 -16.94 15.00
N ALA A 209 -3.20 -17.70 15.60
CA ALA A 209 -4.64 -17.43 15.52
C ALA A 209 -5.07 -16.10 16.19
N ARG A 210 -4.28 -15.58 17.15
CA ARG A 210 -4.55 -14.28 17.79
C ARG A 210 -4.04 -13.10 16.94
N SER A 211 -2.95 -13.30 16.18
CA SER A 211 -2.45 -12.35 15.19
C SER A 211 -3.44 -12.10 14.04
N VAL A 212 -4.19 -13.13 13.64
CA VAL A 212 -5.21 -13.09 12.57
C VAL A 212 -6.32 -12.05 12.81
N ARG A 213 -6.53 -11.60 14.05
CA ARG A 213 -7.59 -10.64 14.39
C ARG A 213 -7.18 -9.17 14.27
N GLY A 214 -5.88 -8.88 14.20
CA GLY A 214 -5.34 -7.51 14.34
C GLY A 214 -5.06 -6.77 13.03
N SER A 215 -4.79 -7.48 11.94
CA SER A 215 -4.31 -6.89 10.67
C SER A 215 -5.44 -6.56 9.68
N PHE A 216 -6.66 -7.01 9.98
CA PHE A 216 -7.86 -6.96 9.14
C PHE A 216 -8.28 -5.56 8.65
N TRP A 217 -7.89 -4.48 9.35
CA TRP A 217 -8.41 -3.12 9.05
C TRP A 217 -7.36 -2.04 8.76
N LEU A 218 -6.08 -2.30 9.04
CA LEU A 218 -5.05 -1.25 9.01
C LEU A 218 -4.43 -0.98 7.63
N SER A 219 -4.58 -1.91 6.69
CA SER A 219 -4.16 -1.70 5.29
C SER A 219 -5.21 -0.96 4.44
N LEU A 220 -6.46 -0.94 4.89
CA LEU A 220 -7.57 -0.33 4.13
C LEU A 220 -7.48 1.20 4.09
N VAL A 221 -6.81 1.81 5.08
CA VAL A 221 -6.78 3.27 5.22
C VAL A 221 -5.41 3.88 4.89
N SER A 222 -4.31 3.16 5.15
CA SER A 222 -2.97 3.64 4.80
C SER A 222 -2.74 3.72 3.28
N SER A 223 -3.53 2.98 2.48
CA SER A 223 -3.44 2.97 1.01
C SER A 223 -4.17 4.15 0.31
N LEU A 224 -5.00 4.93 1.00
CA LEU A 224 -5.88 5.94 0.38
C LEU A 224 -5.49 7.40 0.61
N LEU A 225 -4.45 7.67 1.39
CA LEU A 225 -4.08 9.04 1.74
C LEU A 225 -3.21 9.75 0.70
N PRO A 226 -2.32 9.08 -0.05
CA PRO A 226 -1.55 9.81 -1.06
C PRO A 226 -2.27 9.96 -2.41
N SER A 227 -3.43 9.32 -2.62
CA SER A 227 -4.34 9.68 -3.71
C SER A 227 -5.05 11.02 -3.48
N LEU A 228 -4.96 11.62 -2.28
CA LEU A 228 -5.48 12.96 -1.99
C LEU A 228 -4.73 14.10 -2.71
N ASN A 229 -3.58 13.80 -3.33
CA ASN A 229 -2.93 14.73 -4.25
C ASN A 229 -3.21 14.39 -5.73
N MET A 230 -3.85 13.25 -6.02
CA MET A 230 -4.32 12.88 -7.36
C MET A 230 -5.69 13.47 -7.70
N SER A 231 -6.44 13.94 -6.69
CA SER A 231 -7.66 14.73 -6.91
C SER A 231 -7.37 16.17 -7.35
N LYS A 232 -6.12 16.52 -7.64
CA LYS A 232 -5.84 17.52 -8.67
C LYS A 232 -5.64 16.76 -9.99
N PRO A 233 -6.71 16.43 -10.75
CA PRO A 233 -6.52 16.45 -12.19
C PRO A 233 -5.93 17.84 -12.49
N ILE A 234 -4.97 18.02 -13.39
CA ILE A 234 -5.24 18.10 -14.83
C ILE A 234 -6.52 18.93 -15.14
N GLU A 235 -6.94 19.81 -14.23
CA GLU A 235 -8.07 20.73 -14.39
C GLU A 235 -7.66 21.90 -15.30
N ASN A 236 -6.36 22.03 -15.63
CA ASN A 236 -5.86 23.03 -16.59
C ASN A 236 -5.45 22.49 -17.96
N ARG A 237 -5.80 21.24 -18.35
CA ARG A 237 -5.47 20.75 -19.71
C ARG A 237 -6.65 20.14 -20.49
N PHE A 238 -7.77 19.80 -19.86
CA PHE A 238 -8.94 19.29 -20.59
C PHE A 238 -9.97 20.36 -20.98
N TYR A 239 -9.99 21.53 -20.32
CA TYR A 239 -10.86 22.63 -20.75
C TYR A 239 -10.35 23.38 -21.99
N THR A 240 -9.05 23.35 -22.28
CA THR A 240 -8.47 24.05 -23.44
C THR A 240 -8.73 23.34 -24.77
N PHE A 241 -9.06 22.04 -24.77
CA PHE A 241 -9.40 21.31 -26.00
C PHE A 241 -10.89 21.29 -26.32
N ALA A 242 -11.77 21.57 -25.35
CA ALA A 242 -13.23 21.60 -25.56
C ALA A 242 -13.77 22.99 -25.93
N SER A 243 -12.93 24.03 -25.94
CA SER A 243 -13.30 25.40 -26.30
C SER A 243 -12.67 25.89 -27.61
N SER A 244 -11.86 25.07 -28.31
CA SER A 244 -11.31 25.41 -29.63
C SER A 244 -12.02 24.71 -30.80
N GLU A 245 -13.09 23.97 -30.53
CA GLU A 245 -13.97 23.35 -31.53
C GLU A 245 -15.42 23.80 -31.32
N ARG A 246 -15.62 25.11 -31.19
CA ARG A 246 -16.90 25.77 -31.50
C ARG A 246 -16.63 27.01 -32.32
#